data_AF-A0A0D2LY31-F1
#
_entry.id   AF-A0A0D2LY31-F1
#
_cell.length_a   1.000
_cell.length_b   1.000
_cell.length_c   1.000
_cell.angle_alpha   90.00
_cell.angle_beta   90.00
_cell.angle_gamma   90.00
#
_symmetry.space_group_name_H-M   'P 1'
#
loop_
_entity.id
_entity.type
_entity.pdbx_description
1 polymer ?
#
loop_
_entity_poly.entity_id
_entity_poly.type
_entity_poly.pdbx_seq_one_letter_code
_entity_poly.pdbx_strand_id
1 'polypeptide(L)'
;MADLFALRCIETDSMFRNDEYVAPSKAKAIQKLVRELCSELRSVALPLVSAWGVPDHILRAPIGLGAHSGVDIYKEYVTAVGFDI
;
A
#
# COMPACT_ATOMS: atom_id res chain seq x y z
N MET A 1 5.93 9.36 -5.68
CA MET A 1 5.17 8.15 -6.12
C MET A 1 5.80 7.48 -7.33
N ALA A 2 6.10 8.23 -8.40
CA ALA A 2 6.77 7.70 -9.59
C ALA A 2 8.11 7.00 -9.27
N ASP A 3 8.92 7.58 -8.38
CA ASP A 3 10.23 7.01 -8.02
C ASP A 3 10.11 5.67 -7.29
N LEU A 4 9.20 5.58 -6.31
CA LEU A 4 8.92 4.32 -5.62
C LEU A 4 8.48 3.24 -6.62
N PHE A 5 7.58 3.60 -7.53
CA PHE A 5 7.08 2.68 -8.55
C PHE A 5 8.20 2.20 -9.48
N ALA A 6 9.00 3.12 -10.02
CA ALA A 6 10.12 2.81 -10.90
C ALA A 6 11.14 1.90 -10.21
N LEU A 7 11.53 2.21 -8.98
CA LEU A 7 12.47 1.39 -8.20
C LEU A 7 11.90 0.01 -7.89
N ARG A 8 10.60 -0.10 -7.63
CA ARG A 8 9.94 -1.39 -7.38
C ARG A 8 9.89 -2.26 -8.64
N CYS A 9 9.65 -1.67 -9.81
CA CYS A 9 9.75 -2.36 -11.09
C CYS A 9 11.17 -2.90 -11.31
N ILE A 10 12.19 -2.07 -11.10
CA ILE A 10 13.60 -2.47 -11.24
C ILE A 10 13.98 -3.58 -10.23
N GLU A 11 13.46 -3.52 -9.00
CA GLU A 11 13.74 -4.55 -7.98
C GLU A 11 13.11 -5.92 -8.33
N THR A 12 11.91 -5.90 -8.92
CA THR A 12 11.11 -7.11 -9.17
C THR A 12 11.49 -7.80 -10.47
N ASP A 13 11.94 -7.03 -11.46
CA ASP A 13 12.26 -7.56 -12.78
C ASP A 13 13.66 -8.23 -12.80
N SER A 14 13.69 -9.48 -13.27
CA SER A 14 14.89 -10.30 -13.33
C SER A 14 15.85 -9.86 -14.44
N MET A 15 15.39 -9.13 -15.45
CA MET A 15 16.23 -8.63 -16.56
C MET A 15 17.37 -7.74 -16.05
N PHE A 16 17.10 -6.87 -15.08
CA PHE A 16 18.13 -5.98 -14.50
C PHE A 16 19.20 -6.71 -13.67
N ARG A 17 18.91 -7.95 -13.28
CA ARG A 17 19.79 -8.79 -12.46
C ARG A 17 20.59 -9.77 -13.30
N ASN A 18 20.01 -10.28 -14.39
CA ASN A 18 20.62 -11.28 -15.26
C ASN A 18 21.63 -10.69 -16.24
N ASP A 19 21.41 -9.46 -16.70
CA ASP A 19 22.29 -8.78 -17.67
C ASP A 19 23.37 -7.91 -16.98
N GLU A 20 23.61 -8.10 -15.68
CA GLU A 20 24.56 -7.31 -14.85
C GLU A 20 24.33 -5.78 -14.84
N TYR A 21 23.19 -5.28 -15.35
CA TYR A 21 22.86 -3.84 -15.36
C TYR A 21 22.92 -3.20 -13.97
N VAL A 22 22.56 -3.95 -12.92
CA VAL A 22 22.59 -3.48 -11.54
C VAL A 22 23.57 -4.31 -10.72
N ALA A 23 24.69 -3.69 -10.37
CA ALA A 23 25.66 -4.28 -9.45
C ALA A 23 25.00 -4.63 -8.10
N PRO A 24 25.41 -5.72 -7.41
CA PRO A 24 24.81 -6.15 -6.15
C PRO A 24 24.79 -5.08 -5.05
N SER A 25 25.80 -4.20 -5.02
CA SER A 25 25.86 -3.06 -4.12
C SER A 25 24.76 -2.04 -4.38
N LYS A 26 24.48 -1.73 -5.66
CA LYS A 26 23.40 -0.84 -6.09
C LYS A 26 22.03 -1.47 -5.83
N ALA A 27 21.88 -2.78 -6.02
CA ALA A 27 20.64 -3.48 -5.69
C ALA A 27 20.28 -3.32 -4.20
N LYS A 28 21.25 -3.50 -3.29
CA LYS A 28 21.04 -3.26 -1.86
C LYS A 28 20.67 -1.80 -1.55
N ALA A 29 21.28 -0.84 -2.23
CA ALA A 29 20.96 0.57 -2.08
C ALA A 29 19.53 0.90 -2.55
N ILE A 30 19.09 0.32 -3.68
CA ILE A 30 17.71 0.43 -4.17
C ILE A 30 16.71 -0.10 -3.13
N GLN A 31 16.97 -1.28 -2.54
CA GLN A 31 16.10 -1.80 -1.48
C GLN A 31 16.01 -0.88 -0.26
N LYS A 32 17.13 -0.24 0.11
CA LYS A 32 17.16 0.74 1.21
C LYS A 32 16.30 1.95 0.86
N LEU A 33 16.47 2.49 -0.35
CA LEU A 33 15.73 3.66 -0.82
C LEU A 33 14.22 3.38 -0.96
N VAL A 34 13.84 2.20 -1.43
CA VAL A 34 12.42 1.76 -1.47
C VAL A 34 11.81 1.76 -0.06
N ARG A 35 12.54 1.27 0.94
CA ARG A 35 12.08 1.29 2.34
C ARG A 35 11.92 2.71 2.88
N GLU A 36 12.88 3.59 2.59
CA GLU A 36 12.84 5.01 2.98
C GLU A 36 11.63 5.70 2.35
N LEU A 37 11.45 5.57 1.03
CA LEU A 37 10.31 6.13 0.30
C LEU A 37 8.96 5.56 0.78
N CYS A 38 8.90 4.27 1.15
CA CYS A 38 7.69 3.70 1.76
C CYS A 38 7.41 4.31 3.14
N SER A 39 8.44 4.61 3.92
CA SER A 39 8.29 5.27 5.23
C SER A 39 7.75 6.69 5.07
N GLU A 40 8.27 7.45 4.10
CA GLU A 40 7.77 8.79 3.78
C GLU A 40 6.32 8.74 3.29
N LEU A 41 6.03 7.85 2.32
CA LEU A 41 4.69 7.69 1.75
C LEU A 41 3.66 7.25 2.80
N ARG A 42 4.05 6.44 3.79
CA ARG A 42 3.14 5.95 4.84
C ARG A 42 2.44 7.09 5.58
N SER A 43 3.11 8.23 5.79
CA SER A 43 2.53 9.38 6.47
C SER A 43 1.33 9.98 5.74
N VAL A 44 1.30 9.88 4.41
CA VAL A 44 0.25 10.44 3.53
C VAL A 44 -0.62 9.36 2.89
N ALA A 45 -0.40 8.08 3.20
CA ALA A 45 -1.06 6.96 2.55
C ALA A 45 -2.60 7.00 2.68
N LEU A 46 -3.12 7.33 3.86
CA LEU A 46 -4.55 7.43 4.09
C LEU A 46 -5.19 8.55 3.24
N PRO A 47 -4.73 9.83 3.31
CA PRO A 47 -5.21 10.89 2.42
C PRO A 47 -5.17 10.54 0.93
N LEU A 48 -4.12 9.83 0.47
CA LEU A 48 -3.98 9.43 -0.93
C LEU A 48 -5.02 8.41 -1.37
N VAL A 49 -5.38 7.46 -0.51
CA VAL A 49 -6.44 6.48 -0.77
C VAL A 49 -7.81 7.15 -0.69
N SER A 50 -8.03 7.99 0.33
CA SER A 50 -9.28 8.72 0.52
C SER A 50 -9.58 9.71 -0.62
N ALA A 51 -8.55 10.25 -1.28
CA ALA A 51 -8.69 11.15 -2.42
C ALA A 51 -9.42 10.54 -3.64
N TRP A 52 -9.54 9.21 -3.71
CA TRP A 52 -10.33 8.55 -4.76
C TRP A 52 -11.84 8.74 -4.57
N GLY A 53 -12.28 9.12 -3.36
CA GLY A 53 -13.67 9.42 -3.07
C GLY A 53 -14.62 8.25 -3.28
N VAL A 54 -14.14 7.00 -3.11
CA VAL A 54 -14.95 5.80 -3.31
C VAL A 54 -16.03 5.72 -2.23
N PRO A 55 -17.32 5.76 -2.59
CA PRO A 55 -18.40 5.65 -1.63
C PRO A 55 -18.45 4.25 -0.99
N ASP A 56 -18.86 4.19 0.27
CA ASP A 56 -18.93 2.94 1.07
C ASP A 56 -19.80 1.84 0.42
N HIS A 57 -20.91 2.23 -0.21
CA HIS A 57 -21.78 1.29 -0.92
C HIS A 57 -21.14 0.71 -2.20
N ILE A 58 -20.12 1.36 -2.75
CA ILE A 58 -19.30 0.85 -3.87
C ILE A 58 -18.14 0.00 -3.32
N LEU A 59 -17.51 0.46 -2.22
CA LEU A 59 -16.39 -0.25 -1.58
C LEU A 59 -16.81 -1.64 -1.08
N ARG A 60 -18.01 -1.75 -0.50
CA ARG A 60 -18.63 -3.02 -0.04
C ARG A 60 -17.70 -3.89 0.81
N ALA A 61 -16.78 -3.28 1.54
CA ALA A 61 -15.80 -3.96 2.36
C ALA A 61 -15.93 -3.45 3.81
N PRO A 62 -16.47 -4.25 4.75
CA PRO A 62 -16.69 -3.81 6.14
C PRO A 62 -15.38 -3.37 6.83
N ILE A 63 -14.25 -3.96 6.46
CA ILE A 63 -12.92 -3.56 6.99
C ILE A 63 -12.41 -2.21 6.48
N GLY A 64 -13.03 -1.67 5.42
CA GLY A 64 -12.62 -0.41 4.77
C GLY A 64 -13.48 0.80 5.15
N LEU A 65 -14.63 0.59 5.80
CA LEU A 65 -15.59 1.63 6.17
C LEU A 65 -15.06 2.55 7.28
N GLY A 66 -14.34 1.98 8.26
CA GLY A 66 -13.77 2.73 9.39
C GLY A 66 -12.64 3.70 9.03
N ALA A 67 -12.02 3.58 7.84
CA ALA A 67 -10.89 4.42 7.43
C ALA A 67 -11.27 5.89 7.22
N HIS A 68 -12.55 6.18 6.91
CA HIS A 68 -13.05 7.52 6.61
C HIS A 68 -13.98 8.06 7.70
N SER A 69 -14.56 7.20 8.53
CA SER A 69 -15.74 7.50 9.34
C SER A 69 -15.52 7.38 10.85
N GLY A 70 -14.36 6.90 11.30
CA GLY A 70 -14.06 6.75 12.74
C GLY A 70 -14.89 5.68 13.45
N VAL A 71 -15.54 4.80 12.67
CA VAL A 71 -16.38 3.70 13.14
C VAL A 71 -15.52 2.51 13.57
N ASP A 72 -15.96 1.78 14.58
CA ASP A 72 -15.32 0.55 15.04
C ASP A 72 -15.42 -0.55 13.97
N ILE A 73 -14.28 -0.81 13.32
CA ILE A 73 -14.12 -1.78 12.23
C ILE A 73 -14.53 -3.19 12.65
N TYR A 74 -14.21 -3.57 13.89
CA TYR A 74 -14.48 -4.95 14.34
C TYR A 74 -15.96 -5.17 14.56
N LYS A 75 -16.67 -4.16 15.07
CA LYS A 75 -18.12 -4.22 15.24
C LYS A 75 -18.83 -4.39 13.90
N GLU A 76 -18.49 -3.60 12.89
CA GLU A 76 -19.10 -3.71 11.56
C GLU A 76 -18.79 -5.05 10.88
N TYR A 77 -17.55 -5.54 10.99
CA TYR A 77 -17.18 -6.83 10.43
C TYR A 77 -17.99 -7.98 11.06
N VAL A 78 -18.11 -7.99 12.39
CA VAL A 78 -18.85 -9.01 13.13
C VAL A 78 -20.33 -9.02 12.73
N THR A 79 -20.96 -7.84 12.64
CA THR A 79 -22.35 -7.71 12.17
C THR A 79 -22.49 -8.17 10.71
N ALA A 80 -21.53 -7.86 9.83
CA ALA A 80 -21.57 -8.27 8.43
C ALA A 80 -21.45 -9.80 8.24
N VAL A 81 -20.75 -10.50 9.13
CA VAL A 81 -20.61 -11.97 9.12
C VAL A 81 -21.81 -12.66 9.78
N GLY A 82 -22.70 -11.91 10.44
CA GLY A 82 -23.93 -12.43 11.05
C GLY A 82 -23.76 -12.94 12.49
N PHE A 83 -22.71 -12.51 13.17
CA PHE A 83 -22.54 -12.72 14.61
C PHE A 83 -23.06 -11.49 15.36
N ASP A 84 -23.86 -11.68 16.41
CA ASP A 84 -24.41 -10.61 17.24
C ASP A 84 -23.68 -10.64 18.60
N ILE A 85 -23.13 -9.50 19.05
CA ILE A 85 -22.47 -9.34 20.37
C ILE A 85 -23.22 -8.27 21.16
#